data_AF-A0A970FHU2-F1
#
_entry.id   AF-A0A970FHU2-F1
#
_cell.length_a   1.000
_cell.length_b   1.000
_cell.length_c   1.000
_cell.angle_alpha   90.00
_cell.angle_beta   90.00
_cell.angle_gamma   90.00
#
_symmetry.space_group_name_H-M   'P 1'
#
loop_
_entity.id
_entity.type
_entity.pdbx_description
1 polymer ?
#
loop_
_entity_poly.entity_id
_entity_poly.type
_entity_poly.pdbx_seq_one_letter_code
_entity_poly.pdbx_strand_id
1 'polypeptide(L)'
;MNEKNNTTKLRSFFNIASKKFMGMNKGSKILLKLGTSLFALFLLVALALEILLISGTVVLQNHMYLIEWTMIYSFRFWVMIVFGAFILDILVKR
;
A
#
# COMPACT_ATOMS: atom_id res chain seq x y z
N MET A 1 -13.72 -11.49 -28.85
CA MET A 1 -12.57 -10.78 -29.49
C MET A 1 -12.23 -9.44 -28.79
N ASN A 2 -12.29 -9.34 -27.45
CA ASN A 2 -12.13 -8.06 -26.71
C ASN A 2 -11.10 -8.09 -25.55
N GLU A 3 -10.60 -9.27 -25.15
CA GLU A 3 -9.62 -9.41 -24.05
C GLU A 3 -8.21 -8.92 -24.42
N LYS A 4 -7.85 -9.03 -25.70
CA LYS A 4 -6.54 -8.61 -26.22
C LYS A 4 -6.34 -7.09 -26.19
N ASN A 5 -7.41 -6.30 -26.11
CA ASN A 5 -7.34 -4.83 -26.11
C ASN A 5 -7.30 -4.24 -24.68
N ASN A 6 -7.94 -4.91 -23.71
CA ASN A 6 -7.85 -4.51 -22.30
C ASN A 6 -6.48 -4.83 -21.70
N THR A 7 -5.89 -5.96 -22.07
CA THR A 7 -4.54 -6.36 -21.61
C THR A 7 -3.47 -5.40 -22.12
N THR A 8 -3.53 -4.92 -23.37
CA THR A 8 -2.60 -3.92 -23.90
C THR A 8 -2.75 -2.54 -23.27
N LYS A 9 -3.98 -2.09 -22.96
CA LYS A 9 -4.21 -0.84 -22.22
C LYS A 9 -3.65 -0.91 -20.80
N LEU A 10 -3.92 -1.98 -20.06
CA LEU A 10 -3.35 -2.15 -18.72
C LEU A 10 -1.82 -2.14 -18.75
N ARG A 11 -1.22 -2.82 -19.75
CA ARG A 11 0.24 -2.85 -19.94
C ARG A 11 0.81 -1.47 -20.26
N SER A 12 0.11 -0.63 -21.03
CA SER A 12 0.57 0.72 -21.34
C SER A 12 0.50 1.63 -20.11
N PHE A 13 -0.58 1.54 -19.30
CA PHE A 13 -0.66 2.26 -18.01
C PHE A 13 0.45 1.84 -17.05
N PHE A 14 0.71 0.54 -16.92
CA PHE A 14 1.81 0.02 -16.11
C PHE A 14 3.17 0.53 -16.61
N ASN A 15 3.40 0.56 -17.92
CA ASN A 15 4.64 1.07 -18.48
C ASN A 15 4.83 2.57 -18.22
N ILE A 16 3.76 3.37 -18.30
CA ILE A 16 3.81 4.81 -17.99
C ILE A 16 4.11 5.01 -16.50
N ALA A 17 3.40 4.30 -15.62
CA ALA A 17 3.62 4.36 -14.18
C ALA A 17 5.04 3.90 -13.83
N SER A 18 5.51 2.78 -14.39
CA SER A 18 6.85 2.23 -14.18
C SER A 18 7.95 3.19 -14.64
N LYS A 19 7.82 3.82 -15.82
CA LYS A 19 8.76 4.86 -16.26
C LYS A 19 8.78 6.05 -15.32
N LYS A 20 7.62 6.50 -14.84
CA LYS A 20 7.51 7.61 -13.89
C LYS A 20 8.15 7.26 -12.55
N PHE A 21 7.95 6.04 -12.07
CA PHE A 21 8.61 5.48 -10.88
C PHE A 21 10.13 5.35 -11.05
N MET A 22 10.62 4.90 -12.21
CA MET A 22 12.06 4.84 -12.48
C MET A 22 12.70 6.24 -12.50
N GLY A 23 11.97 7.25 -12.98
CA GLY A 23 12.39 8.65 -12.96
C GLY A 23 12.20 9.38 -11.64
N MET A 24 11.76 8.72 -10.57
CA MET A 24 11.64 9.36 -9.25
C MET A 24 13.00 9.57 -8.58
N ASN A 25 13.10 10.66 -7.83
CA ASN A 25 14.25 10.97 -7.00
C ASN A 25 14.52 9.84 -5.98
N LYS A 26 15.80 9.66 -5.60
CA LYS A 26 16.23 8.62 -4.64
C LYS A 26 15.48 8.72 -3.32
N GLY A 27 15.27 9.94 -2.79
CA GLY A 27 14.53 10.17 -1.55
C GLY A 27 13.07 9.70 -1.63
N SER A 28 12.37 10.06 -2.71
CA SER A 28 10.97 9.65 -2.93
C SER A 28 10.83 8.14 -3.14
N LYS A 29 11.80 7.50 -3.82
CA LYS A 29 11.84 6.03 -3.96
C LYS A 29 12.03 5.33 -2.61
N ILE A 30 12.93 5.83 -1.77
CA ILE A 30 13.16 5.27 -0.43
C ILE A 30 11.90 5.42 0.42
N LEU A 31 11.25 6.59 0.37
CA LEU A 31 10.02 6.85 1.12
C LEU A 31 8.88 5.89 0.70
N LEU A 32 8.69 5.66 -0.60
CA LEU A 32 7.71 4.67 -1.09
C LEU A 32 8.06 3.24 -0.69
N LYS A 33 9.34 2.87 -0.74
CA LYS A 33 9.79 1.53 -0.37
C LYS A 33 9.57 1.27 1.12
N LEU A 34 9.89 2.24 1.98
CA LEU A 34 9.62 2.18 3.42
C LEU A 34 8.12 2.14 3.71
N GLY A 35 7.33 3.01 3.08
CA GLY A 35 5.88 3.02 3.24
C GLY A 35 5.22 1.70 2.85
N THR A 36 5.65 1.12 1.72
CA THR A 36 5.13 -0.17 1.26
C THR A 36 5.56 -1.31 2.17
N SER A 37 6.81 -1.30 2.65
CA SER A 37 7.31 -2.31 3.59
C SER A 37 6.59 -2.27 4.94
N LEU A 38 6.36 -1.07 5.48
CA LEU A 38 5.62 -0.87 6.72
C LEU A 38 4.15 -1.29 6.56
N PHE A 39 3.52 -0.93 5.45
CA PHE A 39 2.14 -1.35 5.16
C PHE A 39 2.01 -2.87 5.03
N ALA A 40 2.96 -3.53 4.37
CA ALA A 40 2.99 -4.99 4.32
C ALA A 40 3.12 -5.63 5.71
N LEU A 41 3.92 -5.03 6.59
CA LEU A 41 4.06 -5.48 7.98
C LEU A 41 2.75 -5.33 8.76
N PHE A 42 2.04 -4.20 8.61
CA PHE A 42 0.71 -4.03 9.21
C PHE A 42 -0.32 -5.03 8.68
N LEU A 43 -0.28 -5.36 7.38
CA LEU A 43 -1.16 -6.38 6.81
C LEU A 43 -0.88 -7.78 7.38
N LEU A 44 0.40 -8.14 7.58
CA LEU A 44 0.77 -9.40 8.22
C LEU A 44 0.27 -9.46 9.66
N VAL A 45 0.36 -8.36 10.40
CA VAL A 45 -0.18 -8.26 11.76
C VAL A 45 -1.71 -8.41 11.77
N ALA A 46 -2.41 -7.74 10.85
CA ALA A 46 -3.86 -7.86 10.72
C ALA A 46 -4.29 -9.29 10.39
N LEU A 47 -3.58 -9.96 9.48
CA LEU A 47 -3.83 -11.36 9.13
C LEU A 47 -3.56 -12.29 10.32
N ALA A 48 -2.48 -12.08 11.06
CA ALA A 48 -2.18 -12.86 12.26
C ALA A 48 -3.27 -12.69 13.32
N LEU A 49 -3.79 -11.47 13.50
CA LEU A 49 -4.92 -11.20 14.40
C LEU A 49 -6.19 -11.92 13.95
N GLU A 50 -6.51 -11.93 12.65
CA GLU A 50 -7.65 -12.70 12.12
C GLU A 50 -7.51 -14.20 12.41
N ILE A 51 -6.33 -14.78 12.19
CA ILE A 51 -6.08 -16.20 12.47
C ILE A 51 -6.24 -16.50 13.98
N LEU A 52 -5.75 -15.62 14.85
CA LEU A 52 -5.90 -15.76 16.30
C LEU A 52 -7.37 -15.67 16.73
N LEU A 53 -8.18 -14.82 16.08
CA LEU A 53 -9.62 -14.77 16.33
C LEU A 53 -10.35 -16.02 15.88
N ILE A 54 -10.09 -16.48 14.65
CA ILE A 54 -10.75 -17.67 14.09
C ILE A 54 -10.39 -18.93 14.89
N SER A 55 -9.15 -19.02 15.39
CA SER A 55 -8.70 -20.13 16.24
C SER A 55 -9.30 -20.12 17.65
N GLY A 56 -10.06 -19.09 18.03
CA GLY A 56 -10.69 -18.98 19.35
C GLY A 56 -9.68 -18.82 20.50
N THR A 57 -8.41 -18.58 20.19
CA THR A 57 -7.33 -18.48 21.18
C THR A 57 -7.37 -17.16 21.96
N VAL A 58 -8.07 -16.15 21.45
CA VAL A 58 -8.10 -14.81 22.03
C VAL A 58 -9.53 -14.28 22.15
N VAL A 59 -10.05 -14.22 23.37
CA VAL A 59 -11.37 -13.64 23.71
C VAL A 59 -11.21 -12.15 24.07
N LEU A 60 -11.00 -11.29 23.06
CA LEU A 60 -11.01 -9.83 23.23
C LEU A 60 -12.41 -9.23 23.03
N GLN A 61 -13.06 -8.67 24.04
CA GLN A 61 -14.45 -8.15 23.98
C GLN A 61 -14.80 -7.06 22.91
N ASN A 62 -13.94 -6.77 21.92
CA ASN A 62 -14.24 -5.86 20.80
C ASN A 62 -13.42 -6.16 19.53
N HIS A 63 -13.24 -7.45 19.22
CA HIS A 63 -12.35 -7.97 18.18
C HIS A 63 -12.46 -7.29 16.81
N MET A 64 -13.69 -7.13 16.34
CA MET A 64 -13.98 -6.69 14.97
C MET A 64 -13.57 -5.23 14.77
N TYR A 65 -13.82 -4.40 15.79
CA TYR A 65 -13.49 -2.97 15.77
C TYR A 65 -11.98 -2.72 15.76
N LEU A 66 -11.20 -3.52 16.50
CA LEU A 66 -9.73 -3.39 16.54
C LEU A 66 -9.08 -3.74 15.20
N ILE A 67 -9.54 -4.80 14.54
CA ILE A 67 -9.02 -5.19 13.22
C ILE A 67 -9.43 -4.16 12.17
N GLU A 68 -10.69 -3.73 12.17
CA GLU A 68 -11.20 -2.73 11.25
C GLU A 68 -10.42 -1.41 11.39
N TRP A 69 -10.18 -0.95 12.62
CA TRP A 69 -9.34 0.22 12.86
C TRP A 69 -7.91 -0.01 12.37
N THR A 70 -7.30 -1.15 12.71
CA THR A 70 -5.93 -1.46 12.25
C THR A 70 -5.82 -1.41 10.73
N MET A 71 -6.78 -1.97 10.00
CA MET A 71 -6.82 -1.89 8.53
C MET A 71 -7.01 -0.46 8.03
N ILE A 72 -8.02 0.27 8.52
CA ILE A 72 -8.35 1.62 8.05
C ILE A 72 -7.18 2.58 8.28
N TYR A 73 -6.58 2.55 9.47
CA TYR A 73 -5.46 3.44 9.81
C TYR A 73 -4.19 3.06 9.06
N SER A 74 -3.92 1.77 8.87
CA SER A 74 -2.77 1.32 8.06
C SER A 74 -2.91 1.76 6.60
N PHE A 75 -4.12 1.64 6.05
CA PHE A 75 -4.40 2.08 4.69
C PHE A 75 -4.29 3.60 4.55
N ARG A 76 -4.86 4.37 5.49
CA ARG A 76 -4.72 5.83 5.51
C ARG A 76 -3.25 6.27 5.60
N PHE A 77 -2.48 5.65 6.48
CA PHE A 77 -1.05 5.91 6.61
C PHE A 77 -0.32 5.63 5.29
N TRP A 78 -0.59 4.49 4.65
CA TRP A 78 0.01 4.15 3.37
C TRP A 78 -0.32 5.18 2.28
N VAL A 79 -1.59 5.58 2.16
CA VAL A 79 -2.02 6.62 1.21
C VAL A 79 -1.28 7.94 1.46
N MET A 80 -1.17 8.38 2.73
CA MET A 80 -0.42 9.58 3.09
C MET A 80 1.06 9.51 2.69
N ILE A 81 1.72 8.37 2.94
CA ILE A 81 3.12 8.17 2.54
C ILE A 81 3.27 8.22 1.02
N VAL A 82 2.34 7.60 0.28
CA VAL A 82 2.37 7.61 -1.19
C VAL A 82 2.25 9.03 -1.72
N PHE A 83 1.26 9.81 -1.27
CA PHE A 83 1.13 11.21 -1.66
C PHE A 83 2.33 12.06 -1.22
N GLY A 84 2.84 11.85 -0.01
CA GLY A 84 4.03 12.53 0.48
C GLY A 84 5.25 12.29 -0.41
N ALA A 85 5.44 11.05 -0.89
CA ALA A 85 6.52 10.74 -1.82
C ALA A 85 6.33 11.37 -3.21
N PHE A 86 5.10 11.46 -3.70
CA PHE A 86 4.81 12.20 -4.94
C PHE A 86 5.10 13.69 -4.79
N ILE A 87 4.68 14.31 -3.68
CA ILE A 87 4.96 15.72 -3.37
C ILE A 87 6.48 15.95 -3.29
N LEU A 88 7.21 15.07 -2.60
CA LEU A 88 8.66 15.15 -2.50
C LEU A 88 9.35 15.03 -3.87
N ASP A 89 8.85 14.16 -4.76
CA ASP A 89 9.39 14.04 -6.12
C ASP A 89 9.19 15.32 -6.94
N ILE A 90 8.01 15.95 -6.81
CA ILE A 90 7.69 17.21 -7.50
C ILE A 90 8.55 18.36 -6.96
N LEU A 91 8.72 18.46 -5.64
CA LEU A 91 9.53 19.49 -5.00
C LEU A 91 11.02 19.39 -5.37
N VAL A 92 11.57 18.17 -5.46
CA VAL A 92 12.99 17.99 -5.79
C VAL A 92 13.28 18.14 -7.29
N LYS A 93 12.29 17.90 -8.16
CA LYS A 93 12.43 18.13 -9.61
C LYS A 93 12.27 19.59 -10.03
N ARG A 94 11.73 20.45 -9.17
CA ARG A 94 11.58 21.88 -9.42
C ARG A 94 12.83 22.63 -8.98
#